data_AF-A0A8B4QBU1-F1
#
_entry.id   AF-A0A8B4QBU1-F1
#
_cell.length_a   1.000
_cell.length_b   1.000
_cell.length_c   1.000
_cell.angle_alpha   90.00
_cell.angle_beta   90.00
_cell.angle_gamma   90.00
#
_symmetry.space_group_name_H-M   'P 1'
#
loop_
_entity.id
_entity.type
_entity.pdbx_description
1 polymer ?
#
loop_
_entity_poly.entity_id
_entity_poly.type
_entity_poly.pdbx_seq_one_letter_code
_entity_poly.pdbx_strand_id
1 'polypeptide(L)'
;MVITGFSTYKGAIFGETAKLLVEITNKSDRAISVHADHISVDGVMADDVSFLDETVAAKKTAKTDITFDELLVEKGKEMPKFEEAIEGKFTIYDDQSYDTLIEKPFNVKLK
;
A
#
# COMPACT_ATOMS: atom_id res chain seq x y z
N MET A 1 -5.04 9.00 7.84
CA MET A 1 -5.04 7.81 6.96
C MET A 1 -6.04 6.80 7.51
N VAL A 2 -6.92 6.35 6.61
CA VAL A 2 -8.03 5.41 6.83
C VAL A 2 -7.98 4.41 5.67
N ILE A 3 -8.16 3.12 5.96
CA ILE A 3 -8.27 2.09 4.93
C ILE A 3 -9.75 1.91 4.62
N THR A 4 -10.12 1.91 3.34
CA THR A 4 -11.53 2.05 2.93
C THR A 4 -12.10 0.84 2.18
N GLY A 5 -11.26 -0.08 1.69
CA GLY A 5 -11.74 -1.30 1.06
C GLY A 5 -10.63 -2.11 0.40
N PHE A 6 -10.98 -3.28 -0.14
CA PHE A 6 -10.08 -4.17 -0.89
C PHE A 6 -10.78 -4.62 -2.17
N SER A 7 -10.03 -4.77 -3.26
CA SER A 7 -10.54 -5.23 -4.56
C SER A 7 -9.46 -5.99 -5.33
N THR A 8 -9.87 -6.94 -6.18
CA THR A 8 -8.99 -7.68 -7.08
C THR A 8 -9.46 -7.54 -8.52
N TYR A 9 -8.51 -7.50 -9.46
CA TYR A 9 -8.79 -7.50 -10.89
C TYR A 9 -7.84 -8.44 -11.63
N LYS A 10 -8.32 -9.03 -12.73
CA LYS A 10 -7.50 -9.87 -13.62
C LYS A 10 -7.57 -9.32 -15.04
N GLY A 11 -6.44 -8.83 -15.55
CA GLY A 11 -6.32 -8.30 -16.91
C GLY A 11 -5.94 -9.39 -17.91
N ALA A 12 -6.48 -9.35 -19.13
CA ALA A 12 -6.11 -10.29 -20.19
C ALA A 12 -4.65 -10.17 -20.64
N ILE A 13 -3.99 -9.04 -20.36
CA ILE A 13 -2.61 -8.72 -20.79
C ILE A 13 -1.68 -8.49 -19.59
N PHE A 14 -2.20 -8.12 -18.42
CA PHE A 14 -1.43 -7.57 -17.29
C PHE A 14 -1.34 -8.50 -16.07
N GLY A 15 -1.73 -9.77 -16.20
CA GLY A 15 -1.82 -10.67 -15.05
C GLY A 15 -2.91 -10.28 -14.05
N GLU A 16 -2.86 -10.88 -12.88
CA GLU A 16 -3.68 -10.57 -11.73
C GLU A 16 -3.09 -9.40 -10.94
N THR A 17 -3.96 -8.53 -10.45
CA THR A 17 -3.56 -7.42 -9.59
C THR A 17 -4.58 -7.28 -8.46
N ALA A 18 -4.07 -7.13 -7.24
CA ALA A 18 -4.88 -6.81 -6.08
C ALA A 18 -4.63 -5.38 -5.62
N LYS A 19 -5.66 -4.75 -5.05
CA LYS A 19 -5.64 -3.37 -4.59
C LYS A 19 -6.27 -3.24 -3.22
N LEU A 20 -5.53 -2.68 -2.26
CA LEU A 20 -6.06 -2.23 -0.98
C LEU A 20 -6.26 -0.72 -1.03
N LEU A 21 -7.52 -0.28 -1.00
CA LEU A 21 -7.92 1.13 -1.11
C LEU A 21 -7.60 1.89 0.19
N VAL A 22 -6.84 2.96 0.09
CA VAL A 22 -6.41 3.81 1.21
C VAL A 22 -6.83 5.26 0.97
N GLU A 23 -7.42 5.86 2.01
CA GLU A 23 -7.68 7.30 2.07
C GLU A 23 -6.66 7.97 3.00
N ILE A 24 -5.87 8.89 2.45
CA ILE A 24 -4.80 9.58 3.17
C ILE A 24 -5.17 11.05 3.30
N THR A 25 -5.49 11.49 4.52
CA THR A 25 -5.68 12.91 4.85
C THR A 25 -4.41 13.48 5.48
N ASN A 26 -3.78 14.43 4.80
CA ASN A 26 -2.69 15.23 5.34
C ASN A 26 -3.26 16.43 6.11
N LYS A 27 -3.10 16.42 7.45
CA LYS A 27 -3.55 17.52 8.31
C LYS A 27 -2.46 18.56 8.60
N SER A 28 -1.24 18.35 8.11
CA SER A 28 -0.12 19.26 8.33
C SER A 28 -0.16 20.48 7.37
N ASP A 29 0.75 21.43 7.58
CA ASP A 29 0.90 22.63 6.76
C ASP A 29 1.95 22.46 5.63
N ARG A 30 2.42 21.23 5.39
CA ARG A 30 3.41 20.89 4.36
C ARG A 30 2.96 19.66 3.56
N ALA A 31 3.54 19.44 2.38
CA ALA A 31 3.34 18.20 1.65
C ALA A 31 4.02 17.03 2.38
N ILE A 32 3.44 15.83 2.26
CA ILE A 32 3.99 14.59 2.80
C ILE A 32 4.02 13.53 1.71
N SER A 33 4.98 12.62 1.76
CA SER A 33 5.02 11.41 0.94
C SER A 33 4.69 10.21 1.81
N VAL A 34 3.86 9.29 1.33
CA VAL A 34 3.40 8.11 2.07
C VAL A 34 3.76 6.85 1.31
N HIS A 35 4.55 5.99 1.96
CA HIS A 35 4.94 4.69 1.46
C HIS A 35 4.29 3.58 2.28
N ALA A 36 4.12 2.41 1.68
CA ALA A 36 3.75 1.18 2.37
C ALA A 36 4.94 0.22 2.35
N ASP A 37 5.41 -0.18 3.53
CA ASP A 37 6.62 -0.99 3.73
C ASP A 37 6.33 -2.17 4.66
N HIS A 38 7.19 -3.19 4.64
CA HIS A 38 7.08 -4.41 5.47
C HIS A 38 5.73 -5.11 5.30
N ILE A 39 5.22 -5.10 4.08
CA ILE A 39 3.96 -5.68 3.67
C ILE A 39 4.07 -7.19 3.73
N SER A 40 3.08 -7.79 4.40
CA SER A 40 2.83 -9.22 4.35
C SER A 40 1.35 -9.49 4.06
N VAL A 41 1.10 -10.55 3.31
CA VAL A 41 -0.23 -11.05 3.01
C VAL A 41 -0.29 -12.49 3.49
N ASP A 42 -1.24 -12.79 4.37
CA ASP A 42 -1.40 -14.11 4.98
C ASP A 42 -0.12 -14.66 5.62
N GLY A 43 0.69 -13.77 6.22
CA GLY A 43 1.96 -14.10 6.87
C GLY A 43 3.15 -14.29 5.91
N VAL A 44 2.97 -14.09 4.61
CA VAL A 44 4.03 -14.14 3.59
C VAL A 44 4.46 -12.73 3.21
N MET A 45 5.77 -12.45 3.19
CA MET A 45 6.30 -11.16 2.75
C MET A 45 5.91 -10.87 1.30
N ALA A 46 5.43 -9.66 1.05
CA ALA A 46 4.93 -9.22 -0.25
C ALA A 46 5.46 -7.83 -0.64
N ASP A 47 6.53 -7.35 0.02
CA ASP A 47 7.21 -6.07 -0.30
C ASP A 47 7.75 -6.03 -1.73
N ASP A 48 8.13 -7.18 -2.29
CA ASP A 48 8.68 -7.32 -3.64
C ASP A 48 7.62 -7.19 -4.74
N VAL A 49 6.36 -7.44 -4.40
CA VAL A 49 5.23 -7.42 -5.34
C VAL A 49 4.25 -6.29 -5.06
N SER A 50 4.46 -5.52 -3.99
CA SER A 50 3.56 -4.45 -3.56
C SER A 50 4.20 -3.08 -3.59
N PHE A 51 3.40 -2.07 -3.88
CA PHE A 51 3.85 -0.69 -3.87
C PHE A 51 2.72 0.29 -3.53
N LEU A 52 3.10 1.34 -2.80
CA LEU A 52 2.36 2.58 -2.64
C LEU A 52 3.41 3.69 -2.51
N ASP A 53 3.29 4.72 -3.33
CA ASP A 53 4.03 5.96 -3.22
C ASP A 53 3.07 7.09 -3.58
N GLU A 54 2.66 7.87 -2.57
CA GLU A 54 1.66 8.93 -2.73
C GLU A 54 2.13 10.21 -2.03
N THR A 55 2.28 11.29 -2.80
CA THR A 55 2.46 12.64 -2.26
C THR A 55 1.10 13.30 -2.01
N VAL A 56 0.84 13.69 -0.76
CA VAL A 56 -0.38 14.40 -0.37
C VAL A 56 -0.06 15.83 0.05
N ALA A 57 -0.52 16.79 -0.75
CA ALA A 57 -0.36 18.21 -0.46
C ALA A 57 -0.97 18.62 0.89
N ALA A 58 -0.47 19.72 1.45
CA ALA A 58 -0.93 20.27 2.73
C ALA A 58 -2.46 20.42 2.76
N LYS A 59 -3.09 19.96 3.84
CA LYS A 59 -4.55 20.02 4.07
C LYS A 59 -5.41 19.29 3.02
N LYS A 60 -4.84 18.41 2.19
CA LYS A 60 -5.59 17.63 1.19
C LYS A 60 -5.82 16.18 1.63
N THR A 61 -6.75 15.54 0.94
CA THR A 61 -7.01 14.10 1.03
C THR A 61 -6.76 13.48 -0.34
N ALA A 62 -6.00 12.38 -0.36
CA ALA A 62 -5.82 11.51 -1.51
C ALA A 62 -6.57 10.19 -1.30
N LYS A 63 -7.07 9.62 -2.40
CA LYS A 63 -7.60 8.26 -2.46
C LYS A 63 -6.71 7.49 -3.43
N THR A 64 -6.04 6.46 -2.91
CA THR A 64 -4.97 5.74 -3.60
C THR A 64 -5.01 4.28 -3.16
N ASP A 65 -4.12 3.45 -3.71
CA ASP A 65 -4.13 2.01 -3.50
C ASP A 65 -2.73 1.49 -3.13
N ILE A 66 -2.63 0.58 -2.17
CA ILE A 66 -1.52 -0.37 -2.17
C ILE A 66 -1.81 -1.37 -3.28
N THR A 67 -0.96 -1.39 -4.31
CA THR A 67 -1.11 -2.26 -5.47
C THR A 67 -0.20 -3.46 -5.32
N PHE A 68 -0.73 -4.65 -5.58
CA PHE A 68 0.01 -5.91 -5.65
C PHE A 68 -0.06 -6.42 -7.08
N ASP A 69 1.08 -6.61 -7.74
CA ASP A 69 1.13 -6.91 -9.18
C ASP A 69 1.80 -8.27 -9.45
N GLU A 70 1.07 -9.18 -10.11
CA GLU A 70 1.57 -10.50 -10.50
C GLU A 70 2.81 -10.40 -11.41
N LEU A 71 2.95 -9.32 -12.18
CA LEU A 71 4.11 -9.12 -13.05
C LEU A 71 5.42 -8.94 -12.28
N LEU A 72 5.35 -8.59 -11.00
CA LEU A 72 6.50 -8.45 -10.11
C LEU A 72 6.85 -9.77 -9.39
N VAL A 73 5.98 -10.77 -9.45
CA VAL A 73 6.21 -12.07 -8.81
C VAL A 73 7.42 -12.75 -9.44
N GLU A 74 8.33 -13.22 -8.59
CA GLU A 74 9.49 -13.98 -9.03
C GLU A 74 9.06 -15.23 -9.81
N LYS A 75 9.75 -15.52 -10.93
CA LYS A 75 9.43 -16.66 -11.78
C LYS A 75 9.37 -17.97 -11.00
N GLY A 76 8.22 -18.64 -11.05
CA GLY A 76 7.99 -19.91 -10.37
C GLY A 76 7.38 -19.77 -8.97
N LYS A 77 7.11 -18.54 -8.51
CA LYS A 77 6.23 -18.26 -7.38
C LYS A 77 4.84 -17.84 -7.88
N GLU A 78 3.90 -17.79 -6.95
CA GLU A 78 2.53 -17.35 -7.17
C GLU A 78 2.28 -16.08 -6.36
N MET A 79 1.28 -15.29 -6.79
CA MET A 79 0.76 -14.19 -5.97
C MET A 79 0.27 -14.71 -4.61
N PRO A 80 0.34 -13.88 -3.55
CA PRO A 80 -0.33 -14.18 -2.29
C PRO A 80 -1.83 -14.44 -2.50
N LYS A 81 -2.45 -15.22 -1.60
CA LYS A 81 -3.85 -15.66 -1.77
C LYS A 81 -4.89 -14.64 -1.30
N PHE A 82 -4.51 -13.70 -0.44
CA PHE A 82 -5.41 -12.68 0.12
C PHE A 82 -6.61 -13.30 0.85
N GLU A 83 -6.37 -14.28 1.71
CA GLU A 83 -7.42 -15.05 2.39
C GLU A 83 -7.68 -14.64 3.84
N GLU A 84 -6.69 -14.11 4.55
CA GLU A 84 -6.75 -13.84 5.99
C GLU A 84 -6.55 -12.36 6.29
N ALA A 85 -5.36 -11.83 6.01
CA ALA A 85 -5.00 -10.46 6.39
C ALA A 85 -3.88 -9.86 5.53
N ILE A 86 -3.89 -8.53 5.45
CA ILE A 86 -2.80 -7.72 4.93
C ILE A 86 -2.24 -6.90 6.09
N GLU A 87 -0.96 -7.05 6.35
CA GLU A 87 -0.25 -6.33 7.41
C GLU A 87 0.91 -5.55 6.83
N GLY A 88 1.29 -4.46 7.49
CA GLY A 88 2.46 -3.70 7.11
C GLY A 88 2.59 -2.41 7.88
N LYS A 89 3.36 -1.47 7.32
CA LYS A 89 3.64 -0.18 7.91
C LYS A 89 3.51 0.90 6.86
N PHE A 90 2.88 2.02 7.22
CA PHE A 90 3.02 3.24 6.45
C PHE A 90 4.17 4.04 7.00
N THR A 91 5.10 4.41 6.13
CA THR A 91 6.18 5.36 6.45
C THR A 91 5.87 6.68 5.77
N ILE A 92 5.82 7.75 6.56
CA ILE A 92 5.45 9.08 6.13
C ILE A 92 6.67 9.97 6.22
N TYR A 93 7.01 10.61 5.11
CA TYR A 93 8.16 11.49 4.98
C TYR A 93 7.72 12.94 4.76
N ASP A 94 8.58 13.87 5.14
CA ASP A 94 8.54 15.22 4.59
C ASP A 94 8.91 15.15 3.10
N ASP A 95 8.03 15.66 2.22
CA ASP A 95 8.19 15.53 0.76
C ASP A 95 9.38 16.35 0.21
N GLN A 96 9.95 17.26 1.01
CA GLN A 96 11.10 18.07 0.61
C GLN A 96 12.41 17.58 1.24
N SER A 97 12.41 17.32 2.55
CA SER A 97 13.64 16.91 3.25
C SER A 97 13.87 15.40 3.25
N TYR A 98 12.85 14.60 2.93
CA TYR A 98 12.83 13.14 3.07
C TYR A 98 13.03 12.65 4.52
N ASP A 99 12.89 13.53 5.51
CA ASP A 99 12.92 13.13 6.92
C ASP A 99 11.69 12.27 7.23
N THR A 100 11.91 11.13 7.88
CA THR A 100 10.82 10.31 8.40
C THR A 100 10.08 11.08 9.50
N LEU A 101 8.80 11.34 9.27
CA LEU A 101 7.93 12.05 10.20
C LEU A 101 7.16 11.09 11.11
N ILE A 102 6.59 10.04 10.52
CA ILE A 102 5.71 9.10 11.21
C ILE A 102 5.88 7.72 10.60
N GLU A 103 5.93 6.71 11.45
CA GLU A 103 5.72 5.32 11.07
C GLU A 103 4.45 4.80 11.74
N LYS A 104 3.58 4.15 10.96
CA LYS A 104 2.30 3.65 11.48
C LYS A 104 2.01 2.23 10.99
N PRO A 105 2.00 1.22 11.86
CA PRO A 105 1.60 -0.13 11.47
C PRO A 105 0.11 -0.19 11.11
N PHE A 106 -0.25 -1.12 10.24
CA PHE A 106 -1.63 -1.47 9.92
C PHE A 106 -1.82 -2.98 9.81
N ASN A 107 -3.05 -3.41 10.05
CA ASN A 107 -3.51 -4.79 9.90
C ASN A 107 -4.95 -4.73 9.39
N VAL A 108 -5.20 -5.33 8.22
CA VAL A 108 -6.50 -5.39 7.58
C VAL A 108 -6.89 -6.85 7.46
N LYS A 109 -7.95 -7.25 8.17
CA LYS A 109 -8.56 -8.56 7.98
C LYS A 109 -9.42 -8.56 6.72
N LEU A 110 -9.28 -9.60 5.91
CA LEU A 110 -10.05 -9.79 4.67
C LEU A 110 -11.31 -10.65 4.90
N LYS A 111 -11.43 -11.29 6.08
CA LYS A 111 -12.59 -12.06 6.56
C LYS A 111 -12.95 -11.71 8.00
#